data_AF-A0A1T5KD93-F1
#
_entry.id   AF-A0A1T5KD93-F1
#
_cell.length_a   1.000
_cell.length_b   1.000
_cell.length_c   1.000
_cell.angle_alpha   90.00
_cell.angle_beta   90.00
_cell.angle_gamma   90.00
#
_symmetry.space_group_name_H-M   'P 1'
#
loop_
_entity.id
_entity.type
_entity.pdbx_description
1 polymer ?
#
loop_
_entity_poly.entity_id
_entity_poly.type
_entity_poly.pdbx_seq_one_letter_code
_entity_poly.pdbx_strand_id
1 'polypeptide(L)' 'MISKEAIVKEIEKLPPHLLEEVADYIDFIKYKEKKNKNFEIDDITLASEESLAKDWLRPEEDEAWKDL' A
#
# COMPACT_ATOMS: atom_id res chain seq x y z
N MET A 1 -5.97 -11.95 -20.05
CA MET A 1 -6.74 -10.85 -19.45
C MET A 1 -8.08 -11.40 -18.99
N ILE A 2 -8.48 -11.14 -17.75
CA ILE A 2 -9.84 -11.44 -17.32
C ILE A 2 -10.76 -10.37 -17.93
N SER A 3 -11.75 -10.80 -18.70
CA SER A 3 -12.72 -9.89 -19.35
C SER A 3 -13.82 -9.51 -18.36
N LYS A 4 -14.36 -8.30 -18.49
CA LYS A 4 -15.44 -7.80 -17.62
C LYS A 4 -16.66 -8.74 -17.66
N GLU A 5 -16.97 -9.32 -18.82
CA GLU A 5 -18.10 -10.24 -18.98
C GLU A 5 -17.92 -11.55 -18.20
N ALA A 6 -16.67 -12.01 -18.02
CA ALA A 6 -16.39 -13.22 -17.24
C ALA A 6 -16.66 -12.99 -15.75
N ILE A 7 -16.31 -11.80 -15.23
CA ILE A 7 -16.54 -11.44 -13.83
C ILE A 7 -18.03 -11.33 -13.53
N VAL A 8 -18.80 -10.69 -14.41
CA VAL A 8 -20.27 -10.55 -14.23
C VAL A 8 -20.94 -11.92 -14.15
N LYS A 9 -20.57 -12.86 -15.01
CA LYS A 9 -21.12 -14.23 -14.99
C LYS A 9 -20.79 -15.01 -13.71
N GLU A 10 -19.65 -14.75 -13.09
CA GLU A 10 -19.30 -15.38 -11.81
C GLU A 10 -20.06 -14.75 -10.65
N ILE A 11 -20.24 -13.42 -10.66
CA ILE A 11 -21.05 -12.71 -9.65
C ILE A 11 -22.51 -13.17 -9.69
N GLU A 12 -23.09 -13.39 -10.87
CA GLU A 12 -24.47 -13.88 -11.01
C GLU A 12 -24.70 -15.28 -10.42
N LYS A 13 -23.65 -16.10 -10.32
CA LYS A 13 -23.72 -17.45 -9.73
C LYS A 13 -23.50 -17.45 -8.21
N LEU A 14 -23.04 -16.33 -7.64
CA LEU A 14 -22.72 -16.26 -6.22
C LEU A 14 -23.99 -16.21 -5.37
N PRO A 15 -23.97 -16.83 -4.19
CA PRO A 15 -25.05 -16.72 -3.24
C PRO A 15 -25.13 -15.29 -2.66
N PRO A 16 -26.32 -14.81 -2.25
CA PRO A 16 -26.53 -13.42 -1.85
C PRO A 16 -25.61 -12.92 -0.73
N HIS A 17 -25.19 -13.80 0.19
CA HIS A 17 -24.31 -13.44 1.29
C HIS A 17 -22.87 -13.10 0.86
N LEU A 18 -22.43 -13.56 -0.32
CA LEU A 18 -21.11 -13.22 -0.87
C LEU A 18 -21.16 -11.99 -1.78
N LEU A 19 -22.35 -11.53 -2.18
CA LEU A 19 -22.48 -10.31 -2.99
C LEU A 19 -22.10 -9.06 -2.20
N GLU A 20 -22.34 -9.07 -0.88
CA GLU A 20 -21.93 -8.00 0.03
C GLU A 20 -20.39 -7.89 0.08
N GLU A 21 -19.69 -9.02 0.24
CA GLU A 21 -18.22 -9.06 0.22
C GLU A 21 -17.64 -8.60 -1.13
N VAL A 22 -18.28 -8.97 -2.24
CA VAL A 22 -17.88 -8.49 -3.58
C VAL A 22 -18.07 -6.97 -3.71
N ALA A 23 -19.18 -6.41 -3.19
CA ALA A 23 -19.42 -4.98 -3.19
C ALA A 23 -18.37 -4.23 -2.36
N ASP A 24 -18.07 -4.72 -1.16
CA ASP A 24 -17.02 -4.18 -0.29
C ASP A 24 -15.65 -4.18 -0.99
N TYR A 25 -15.32 -5.27 -1.69
CA TYR A 25 -14.06 -5.36 -2.41
C TYR A 25 -13.99 -4.42 -3.62
N ILE A 26 -15.10 -4.22 -4.33
CA ILE A 26 -15.19 -3.24 -5.42
C ILE A 26 -14.94 -1.83 -4.88
N ASP A 27 -15.54 -1.48 -3.75
CA ASP A 27 -15.35 -0.17 -3.13
C ASP A 27 -13.94 0.02 -2.58
N PHE A 28 -13.32 -1.03 -2.04
CA PHE A 28 -11.90 -1.04 -1.70
C PHE A 28 -11.01 -0.78 -2.92
N ILE A 29 -11.30 -1.42 -4.08
CA ILE A 29 -10.53 -1.19 -5.31
C ILE A 29 -10.66 0.27 -5.76
N LYS A 30 -11.87 0.85 -5.76
CA LYS A 30 -12.08 2.28 -6.09
C LYS A 30 -11.35 3.20 -5.13
N TYR A 31 -11.40 2.90 -3.83
CA TYR A 31 -10.66 3.64 -2.82
C TYR A 31 -9.15 3.60 -3.09
N LYS A 32 -8.60 2.42 -3.42
CA LYS A 32 -7.18 2.25 -3.75
C LYS A 32 -6.79 3.02 -5.01
N GLU A 33 -7.63 3.02 -6.05
CA GLU A 33 -7.37 3.82 -7.26
C GLU A 33 -7.32 5.32 -6.94
N LYS A 34 -8.25 5.80 -6.11
CA LYS A 34 -8.28 7.20 -5.65
C LYS A 34 -7.10 7.52 -4.73
N LYS A 35 -6.72 6.60 -3.84
CA LYS A 35 -5.59 6.74 -2.93
C LYS A 35 -4.27 6.75 -3.69
N ASN A 36 -4.04 5.87 -4.65
CA ASN A 36 -2.83 5.89 -5.48
C ASN A 36 -2.69 7.17 -6.33
N LYS A 37 -3.78 7.92 -6.55
CA LYS A 37 -3.72 9.27 -7.14
C LYS A 37 -3.40 10.38 -6.11
N ASN A 38 -3.56 10.10 -4.82
CA ASN A 38 -3.46 11.07 -3.71
C ASN A 38 -2.30 10.80 -2.75
N PHE A 39 -1.66 9.65 -2.84
CA PHE A 39 -0.60 9.21 -1.95
C PHE A 39 0.68 9.11 -2.79
N GLU A 40 1.32 10.27 -2.93
CA GLU A 40 2.77 10.43 -2.89
C GLU A 40 3.30 9.73 -1.61
N ILE A 41 3.21 8.40 -1.53
CA ILE A 41 3.85 7.62 -0.45
C ILE A 41 5.36 7.86 -0.50
N ASP A 42 5.88 8.15 -1.70
CA ASP A 42 7.26 8.54 -1.94
C ASP A 42 7.69 9.73 -1.05
N ASP A 43 6.81 10.72 -0.80
CA ASP A 43 7.17 11.91 -0.02
C ASP A 43 7.29 11.66 1.49
N ILE A 44 6.46 10.77 2.04
CA ILE A 44 6.48 10.47 3.50
C ILE A 44 7.69 9.60 3.86
N THR A 45 8.05 8.65 2.97
CA THR A 45 9.24 7.83 3.17
C THR A 45 10.53 8.61 2.95
N LEU A 46 10.61 9.49 1.93
CA LEU A 46 11.79 10.33 1.71
C LEU A 46 12.07 11.29 2.88
N ALA A 47 11.02 11.92 3.44
CA ALA A 47 11.19 12.92 4.51
C ALA A 47 11.76 12.33 5.81
N SER A 48 11.51 11.05 6.07
CA SER A 48 12.02 10.35 7.25
C SER A 48 13.49 9.92 7.07
N GLU A 49 13.89 9.57 5.84
CA GLU A 49 15.29 9.21 5.52
C GLU A 49 16.24 10.39 5.72
N GLU A 50 15.89 11.59 5.25
CA GLU A 50 16.76 12.78 5.39
C GLU A 50 16.96 13.19 6.85
N SER A 51 15.93 13.02 7.68
CA SER A 51 16.00 13.34 9.11
C SER A 51 16.83 12.30 9.88
N LEU A 52 16.68 11.00 9.55
CA LEU A 52 17.43 9.92 10.20
C LEU A 52 18.91 9.89 9.79
N ALA A 53 19.23 10.25 8.54
CA ALA A 53 20.61 10.31 8.05
C ALA A 53 21.48 11.33 8.80
N LYS A 54 20.89 12.42 9.32
CA LYS A 54 21.62 13.47 10.06
C LYS A 54 22.11 12.99 11.43
N ASP A 55 21.38 12.06 12.05
CA ASP A 55 21.72 11.53 13.36
C ASP A 55 22.53 10.23 13.29
N TRP A 56 22.36 9.43 12.23
CA TRP A 56 22.99 8.10 12.07
C TRP A 56 24.36 8.10 11.37
N LEU A 57 24.72 9.13 10.57
CA LEU A 57 26.00 9.20 9.84
C LEU A 57 27.10 9.94 10.63
N ARG A 58 27.02 9.96 11.95
CA ARG A 58 28.02 10.62 12.80
C ARG A 58 29.21 9.68 12.99
N PRO A 59 30.45 10.12 12.67
CA PRO A 59 31.65 9.27 12.81
C PRO A 59 31.88 8.81 14.26
N GLU A 60 31.30 9.50 15.25
CA GLU A 60 31.32 9.11 16.65
C GLU A 60 30.49 7.84 16.93
N GLU A 61 29.46 7.54 16.14
CA GLU A 61 28.70 6.30 16.25
C GLU A 61 29.48 5.12 15.62
N ASP A 62 30.21 5.32 14.53
CA ASP A 62 31.08 4.28 13.95
C ASP A 62 32.16 3.79 14.95
N GLU A 63 32.64 4.66 15.86
CA GLU A 63 33.50 4.24 16.97
C GLU A 63 32.75 3.45 18.06
N ALA A 64 31.53 3.86 18.40
CA ALA A 64 30.71 3.20 19.42
C ALA A 64 30.26 1.78 19.00
N TRP A 65 30.11 1.53 17.70
CA TRP A 65 29.71 0.23 17.15
C TRP A 65 30.89 -0.70 16.84
N LYS A 66 32.13 -0.24 17.02
CA LYS A 66 33.35 -1.00 16.71
C LYS A 66 33.65 -2.12 17.71
N ASP A 67 33.05 -2.07 18.89
CA ASP A 67 33.21 -3.00 20.01
C ASP A 67 31.96 -3.85 20.32
N LEU A 68 30.97 -3.86 19.42
CA LEU A 68 29.74 -4.69 19.48
C LEU A 68 29.83 -5.93 18.59
#